data_AF-A0A1I4JHX8-F1
#
_entry.id   AF-A0A1I4JHX8-F1
#
_cell.length_a   1.000
_cell.length_b   1.000
_cell.length_c   1.000
_cell.angle_alpha   90.00
_cell.angle_beta   90.00
_cell.angle_gamma   90.00
#
_symmetry.space_group_name_H-M   'P 1'
#
loop_
_entity.id
_entity.type
_entity.pdbx_description
1 polymer ?
#
loop_
_entity_poly.entity_id
_entity_poly.type
_entity_poly.pdbx_seq_one_letter_code
_entity_poly.pdbx_strand_id
1 'polypeptide(L)'
;MSFAAEAEPLRPHMPDTVPRICGAQPLSIAMAALDLFLIWGWALSDTTTMTALLWHGAATCVLSAAAWPFQRRHWIAIVSAMLTCFVLGPIGGLVLVIIDLSDGPTMARVPSRPTDQKTPSIADVLHSQITQQRRRATGTGTGTADFVSIFLSGSLALQQDAIAAISQRYTPDMMPALQQALASEIPAIRVQAAAVFAKLRGVFTQRCKIVLQQTTGETVLPALAAEARAIAMSGFVDHETATALGAVATRPTVLGGLPFEEWIAAPDATLVRPPSLKRHACGGIA
;
A
#
# COMPACT_ATOMS: atom_id res chain seq x y z
N MET A 1 19.85 -58.65 15.26
CA MET A 1 18.97 -57.50 15.52
C MET A 1 18.97 -56.65 14.26
N SER A 2 17.87 -56.67 13.52
CA SER A 2 17.72 -56.03 12.20
C SER A 2 16.73 -54.88 12.34
N PHE A 3 17.17 -53.65 12.09
CA PHE A 3 16.30 -52.47 12.04
C PHE A 3 15.87 -52.26 10.59
N ALA A 4 14.61 -52.59 10.29
CA ALA A 4 13.96 -52.23 9.05
C ALA A 4 13.52 -50.75 9.15
N ALA A 5 14.11 -49.90 8.31
CA ALA A 5 13.70 -48.52 8.14
C ALA A 5 12.50 -48.47 7.17
N GLU A 6 11.31 -48.20 7.69
CA GLU A 6 10.12 -47.92 6.89
C GLU A 6 10.29 -46.58 6.16
N ALA A 7 10.37 -46.64 4.84
CA ALA A 7 10.40 -45.47 3.98
C ALA A 7 9.00 -44.84 3.92
N GLU A 8 8.86 -43.66 4.52
CA GLU A 8 7.64 -42.86 4.47
C GLU A 8 7.37 -42.39 3.03
N PRO A 9 6.22 -42.72 2.41
CA PRO A 9 5.96 -42.40 1.02
C PRO A 9 5.76 -40.90 0.85
N LEU A 10 6.58 -40.28 -0.02
CA LEU A 10 6.44 -38.89 -0.47
C LEU A 10 5.01 -38.67 -0.98
N ARG A 11 4.18 -37.98 -0.20
CA ARG A 11 2.90 -37.47 -0.69
C ARG A 11 3.19 -36.31 -1.64
N PRO A 12 2.69 -36.34 -2.89
CA PRO A 12 2.85 -35.23 -3.80
C PRO A 12 2.19 -33.99 -3.21
N HIS A 13 3.00 -32.95 -3.01
CA HIS A 13 2.53 -31.66 -2.53
C HIS A 13 1.75 -31.01 -3.68
N MET A 14 0.45 -31.29 -3.74
CA MET A 14 -0.45 -30.63 -4.69
C MET A 14 -0.61 -29.18 -4.21
N PRO A 15 -0.19 -28.18 -5.01
CA PRO A 15 -0.39 -26.80 -4.63
C PRO A 15 -1.89 -26.48 -4.76
N ASP A 16 -2.59 -26.48 -3.63
CA ASP A 16 -3.96 -25.99 -3.51
C ASP A 16 -3.98 -24.45 -3.67
N THR A 17 -3.67 -23.97 -4.87
CA THR A 17 -3.86 -22.57 -5.25
C THR A 17 -5.16 -22.44 -6.01
N VAL A 18 -6.28 -22.82 -5.40
CA VAL A 18 -7.56 -22.27 -5.83
C VAL A 18 -7.56 -20.82 -5.34
N PRO A 19 -7.56 -19.82 -6.24
CA PRO A 19 -7.60 -18.43 -5.83
C PRO A 19 -8.85 -18.22 -4.97
N ARG A 20 -8.66 -17.89 -3.69
CA ARG A 20 -9.76 -17.47 -2.82
C ARG A 20 -10.26 -16.14 -3.38
N ILE A 21 -11.31 -16.21 -4.18
CA ILE A 21 -12.11 -15.06 -4.57
C ILE A 21 -12.55 -14.39 -3.26
N CYS A 22 -12.03 -13.18 -3.02
CA CYS A 22 -12.27 -12.45 -1.79
C CYS A 22 -13.76 -12.13 -1.73
N GLY A 23 -14.46 -12.62 -0.71
CA GLY A 23 -15.90 -12.92 -0.74
C GLY A 23 -16.86 -11.75 -1.00
N ALA A 24 -16.41 -10.49 -1.08
CA ALA A 24 -17.26 -9.32 -1.36
C ALA A 24 -17.49 -9.07 -2.87
N GLN A 25 -16.55 -9.43 -3.73
CA GLN A 25 -16.63 -9.25 -5.20
C GLN A 25 -17.86 -9.90 -5.86
N PRO A 26 -18.34 -11.11 -5.48
CA PRO A 26 -19.52 -11.68 -6.12
C PRO A 26 -20.79 -10.86 -5.85
N LEU A 27 -20.88 -10.15 -4.73
CA LEU A 27 -22.07 -9.36 -4.39
C LEU A 27 -22.15 -8.09 -5.24
N SER A 28 -21.05 -7.35 -5.40
CA SER A 28 -21.03 -6.14 -6.24
C SER A 28 -21.30 -6.45 -7.70
N ILE A 29 -20.72 -7.54 -8.23
CA ILE A 29 -20.99 -8.02 -9.59
C ILE A 29 -22.46 -8.41 -9.75
N ALA A 30 -23.05 -9.15 -8.79
CA ALA A 30 -24.45 -9.53 -8.82
C ALA A 30 -25.39 -8.30 -8.79
N MET A 31 -25.08 -7.30 -7.96
CA MET A 31 -25.83 -6.04 -7.92
C MET A 31 -25.72 -5.27 -9.23
N ALA A 32 -24.52 -5.16 -9.82
CA ALA A 32 -24.35 -4.50 -11.11
C ALA A 32 -25.11 -5.20 -12.25
N ALA A 33 -25.15 -6.54 -12.25
CA ALA A 33 -25.90 -7.30 -13.22
C ALA A 33 -27.42 -7.10 -13.07
N LEU A 34 -27.92 -7.06 -11.82
CA LEU A 34 -29.30 -6.73 -11.51
C LEU A 34 -29.68 -5.33 -12.02
N ASP A 35 -28.85 -4.33 -11.74
CA ASP A 35 -29.03 -2.94 -12.17
C ASP A 35 -29.16 -2.84 -13.71
N LEU A 36 -28.22 -3.46 -14.44
CA LEU A 36 -28.24 -3.48 -15.90
C LEU A 36 -29.50 -4.18 -16.45
N PHE A 37 -29.91 -5.29 -15.82
CA PHE A 37 -31.12 -6.01 -16.21
C PHE A 37 -32.38 -5.17 -16.00
N LEU A 38 -32.49 -4.48 -14.86
CA LEU A 38 -33.63 -3.61 -14.56
C LEU A 38 -33.68 -2.38 -15.46
N ILE A 39 -32.53 -1.74 -15.73
CA ILE A 39 -32.44 -0.62 -16.67
C ILE A 39 -32.87 -1.07 -18.07
N TRP A 40 -32.37 -2.22 -18.53
CA TRP A 40 -32.71 -2.75 -19.85
C TRP A 40 -34.20 -3.12 -19.95
N GLY A 41 -34.75 -3.78 -18.93
CA GLY A 41 -36.17 -4.12 -18.87
C GLY A 41 -37.06 -2.88 -18.83
N TRP A 42 -36.68 -1.87 -18.05
CA TRP A 42 -37.38 -0.58 -18.01
C TRP A 42 -37.33 0.14 -19.37
N ALA A 43 -36.20 0.11 -20.07
CA ALA A 43 -36.07 0.74 -21.39
C ALA A 43 -36.92 0.07 -22.49
N LEU A 44 -37.22 -1.23 -22.34
CA LEU A 44 -37.98 -2.02 -23.33
C LEU A 44 -39.47 -2.18 -23.01
N SER A 45 -39.92 -1.79 -21.82
CA SER A 45 -41.30 -1.97 -21.38
C SER A 45 -41.97 -0.65 -21.02
N ASP A 46 -43.29 -0.57 -21.16
CA ASP A 46 -44.10 0.56 -20.68
C ASP A 46 -44.24 0.56 -19.14
N THR A 47 -43.23 0.08 -18.42
CA THR A 47 -43.24 0.04 -16.96
C THR A 47 -43.02 1.44 -16.40
N THR A 48 -43.82 1.79 -15.39
CA THR A 48 -43.66 3.08 -14.71
C THR A 48 -42.37 3.11 -13.90
N THR A 49 -41.76 4.28 -13.77
CA THR A 49 -40.53 4.45 -12.97
C THR A 49 -40.71 3.94 -11.54
N MET A 50 -41.90 4.08 -10.97
CA MET A 50 -42.20 3.62 -9.61
C MET A 50 -42.14 2.09 -9.49
N THR A 51 -42.64 1.34 -10.47
CA THR A 51 -42.56 -0.13 -10.43
C THR A 51 -41.12 -0.61 -10.61
N ALA A 52 -40.33 0.04 -11.47
CA ALA A 52 -38.90 -0.25 -11.60
C ALA A 52 -38.13 -0.03 -10.28
N LEU A 53 -38.42 1.07 -9.57
CA LEU A 53 -37.81 1.36 -8.26
C LEU A 53 -38.21 0.35 -7.17
N LEU A 54 -39.47 -0.10 -7.16
CA LEU A 54 -39.93 -1.14 -6.23
C LEU A 54 -39.22 -2.48 -6.49
N TRP A 55 -39.07 -2.87 -7.77
CA TRP A 55 -38.33 -4.07 -8.15
C TRP A 55 -36.86 -3.98 -7.77
N HIS A 56 -36.22 -2.83 -7.97
CA HIS A 56 -34.84 -2.57 -7.55
C HIS A 56 -34.65 -2.74 -6.03
N GLY A 57 -35.49 -2.07 -5.24
CA GLY A 57 -35.43 -2.16 -3.78
C GLY A 57 -35.66 -3.58 -3.26
N ALA A 58 -36.64 -4.29 -3.82
CA ALA A 58 -36.93 -5.68 -3.45
C ALA A 58 -35.76 -6.61 -3.78
N ALA A 59 -35.22 -6.54 -5.00
CA ALA A 59 -34.12 -7.39 -5.43
C ALA A 59 -32.81 -7.10 -4.68
N THR A 60 -32.53 -5.82 -4.37
CA THR A 60 -31.38 -5.43 -3.53
C THR A 60 -31.48 -6.04 -2.12
N CYS A 61 -32.66 -6.00 -1.50
CA CYS A 61 -32.90 -6.64 -0.19
C CYS A 61 -32.69 -8.16 -0.25
N VAL A 62 -33.21 -8.82 -1.30
CA VAL A 62 -33.08 -10.28 -1.48
C VAL A 62 -31.63 -10.69 -1.65
N LEU A 63 -30.87 -10.01 -2.51
CA LEU A 63 -29.45 -10.31 -2.74
C LEU A 63 -28.61 -10.07 -1.46
N SER A 64 -28.90 -9.00 -0.73
CA SER A 64 -28.21 -8.69 0.54
C SER A 64 -28.51 -9.74 1.61
N ALA A 65 -29.77 -10.18 1.73
CA ALA A 65 -30.18 -11.24 2.64
C ALA A 65 -29.58 -12.60 2.26
N ALA A 66 -29.50 -12.92 0.96
CA ALA A 66 -28.89 -14.14 0.45
C ALA A 66 -27.36 -14.18 0.68
N ALA A 67 -26.68 -13.03 0.65
CA ALA A 67 -25.25 -12.92 0.94
C ALA A 67 -24.93 -13.03 2.45
N TRP A 68 -25.89 -12.67 3.32
CA TRP A 68 -25.74 -12.66 4.77
C TRP A 68 -25.13 -13.94 5.38
N PRO A 69 -25.62 -15.18 5.09
CA PRO A 69 -25.05 -16.40 5.68
C PRO A 69 -23.59 -16.65 5.29
N PHE A 70 -23.17 -16.22 4.09
CA PHE A 70 -21.81 -16.43 3.59
C PHE A 70 -20.83 -15.35 4.06
N GLN A 71 -21.34 -14.18 4.43
CA GLN A 71 -20.53 -13.01 4.74
C GLN A 71 -20.80 -12.42 6.13
N ARG A 72 -21.28 -13.22 7.10
CA ARG A 72 -21.60 -12.74 8.48
C ARG A 72 -20.49 -11.91 9.13
N ARG A 73 -19.22 -12.24 8.87
CA ARG A 73 -18.05 -11.51 9.38
C ARG A 73 -17.89 -10.11 8.79
N HIS A 74 -18.49 -9.86 7.64
CA HIS A 74 -18.39 -8.62 6.85
C HIS A 74 -19.73 -7.87 6.77
N TRP A 75 -20.58 -7.97 7.81
CA TRP A 75 -21.92 -7.37 7.80
C TRP A 75 -21.92 -5.85 7.51
N ILE A 76 -20.87 -5.13 7.93
CA ILE A 76 -20.71 -3.69 7.64
C ILE A 76 -20.63 -3.44 6.13
N ALA A 77 -19.93 -4.31 5.39
CA ALA A 77 -19.78 -4.19 3.94
C ALA A 77 -21.11 -4.44 3.21
N ILE A 78 -21.91 -5.40 3.69
CA ILE A 78 -23.25 -5.68 3.16
C ILE A 78 -24.17 -4.48 3.39
N VAL A 79 -24.16 -3.93 4.61
CA VAL A 79 -24.99 -2.76 4.96
C VAL A 79 -24.58 -1.53 4.16
N SER A 80 -23.27 -1.28 4.00
CA SER A 80 -22.79 -0.16 3.18
C SER A 80 -23.17 -0.34 1.72
N ALA A 81 -23.04 -1.55 1.16
CA ALA A 81 -23.43 -1.84 -0.22
C ALA A 81 -24.93 -1.62 -0.43
N MET A 82 -25.76 -2.12 0.48
CA MET A 82 -27.21 -1.93 0.46
C MET A 82 -27.57 -0.44 0.51
N LEU A 83 -26.97 0.33 1.42
CA LEU A 83 -27.20 1.77 1.54
C LEU A 83 -26.79 2.52 0.27
N THR A 84 -25.64 2.18 -0.31
CA THR A 84 -25.16 2.74 -1.59
C THR A 84 -26.15 2.46 -2.72
N CYS A 85 -26.70 1.24 -2.84
CA CYS A 85 -27.72 0.91 -3.85
C CYS A 85 -29.05 1.63 -3.63
N PHE A 86 -29.45 1.89 -2.39
CA PHE A 86 -30.67 2.67 -2.13
C PHE A 86 -30.50 4.16 -2.47
N VAL A 87 -29.35 4.74 -2.16
CA VAL A 87 -29.08 6.18 -2.42
C VAL A 87 -28.89 6.45 -3.91
N LEU A 88 -28.20 5.57 -4.63
CA LEU A 88 -27.89 5.75 -6.06
C LEU A 88 -28.92 5.10 -6.99
N GLY A 89 -29.90 4.37 -6.45
CA GLY A 89 -30.89 3.64 -7.24
C GLY A 89 -30.23 2.58 -8.14
N PRO A 90 -30.71 2.40 -9.39
CA PRO A 90 -30.24 1.34 -10.29
C PRO A 90 -28.85 1.59 -10.90
N ILE A 91 -28.06 2.51 -10.33
CA ILE A 91 -26.66 2.76 -10.70
C ILE A 91 -25.71 2.31 -9.57
N GLY A 92 -26.25 1.99 -8.38
CA GLY A 92 -25.45 1.69 -7.19
C GLY A 92 -24.55 0.47 -7.34
N GLY A 93 -25.01 -0.59 -8.00
CA GLY A 93 -24.24 -1.79 -8.28
C GLY A 93 -23.01 -1.50 -9.14
N LEU A 94 -23.14 -0.66 -10.18
CA LEU A 94 -22.01 -0.22 -10.99
C LEU A 94 -20.97 0.55 -10.17
N VAL A 95 -21.43 1.44 -9.29
CA VAL A 95 -20.54 2.19 -8.39
C VAL A 95 -19.80 1.25 -7.44
N LEU A 96 -20.46 0.21 -6.91
CA LEU A 96 -19.81 -0.79 -6.07
C LEU A 96 -18.71 -1.56 -6.82
N VAL A 97 -18.93 -1.92 -8.09
CA VAL A 97 -17.90 -2.54 -8.92
C VAL A 97 -16.71 -1.60 -9.11
N ILE A 98 -16.94 -0.31 -9.34
CA ILE A 98 -15.86 0.67 -9.47
C ILE A 98 -15.06 0.80 -8.17
N ILE A 99 -15.75 0.83 -7.01
CA ILE A 99 -15.11 0.86 -5.69
C ILE A 99 -14.24 -0.40 -5.51
N ASP A 100 -14.79 -1.59 -5.78
CA ASP A 100 -14.06 -2.86 -5.65
C ASP A 100 -12.86 -2.94 -6.59
N LEU A 101 -12.95 -2.39 -7.80
CA LEU A 101 -11.82 -2.29 -8.74
C LEU A 101 -10.77 -1.27 -8.27
N SER A 102 -11.20 -0.21 -7.59
CA SER A 102 -10.32 0.86 -7.09
C SER A 102 -9.51 0.43 -5.86
N ASP A 103 -10.01 -0.54 -5.09
CA ASP A 103 -9.28 -1.14 -3.97
C ASP A 103 -8.07 -1.98 -4.44
N GLY A 104 -7.90 -2.12 -5.75
CA GLY A 104 -6.79 -2.81 -6.40
C GLY A 104 -6.83 -4.31 -6.12
N PRO A 105 -5.98 -5.10 -6.80
CA PRO A 105 -5.67 -6.42 -6.29
C PRO A 105 -5.06 -6.19 -4.91
N THR A 106 -5.84 -6.44 -3.86
CA THR A 106 -5.33 -6.51 -2.50
C THR A 106 -4.28 -7.60 -2.58
N MET A 107 -3.01 -7.23 -2.78
CA MET A 107 -1.88 -8.15 -2.95
C MET A 107 -2.10 -9.20 -1.89
N ALA A 108 -2.41 -10.44 -2.33
CA ALA A 108 -2.92 -11.50 -1.47
C ALA A 108 -2.08 -11.44 -0.20
N ARG A 109 -2.67 -10.88 0.87
CA ARG A 109 -1.95 -10.67 2.11
C ARG A 109 -1.65 -12.09 2.52
N VAL A 110 -0.39 -12.52 2.30
CA VAL A 110 0.07 -13.89 2.51
C VAL A 110 -0.61 -14.30 3.80
N PRO A 111 -1.54 -15.28 3.75
CA PRO A 111 -2.48 -15.48 4.83
C PRO A 111 -1.64 -15.58 6.07
N SER A 112 -1.73 -14.55 6.90
CA SER A 112 -1.21 -14.61 8.24
C SER A 112 -2.06 -15.71 8.83
N ARG A 113 -1.48 -16.92 8.82
CA ARG A 113 -1.97 -18.09 9.54
C ARG A 113 -2.53 -17.53 10.85
N PRO A 114 -3.75 -17.91 11.28
CA PRO A 114 -4.31 -17.38 12.51
C PRO A 114 -3.38 -17.78 13.65
N THR A 115 -2.38 -16.94 13.89
CA THR A 115 -1.59 -16.87 15.10
C THR A 115 -2.58 -16.28 16.05
N ASP A 116 -3.28 -17.18 16.75
CA ASP A 116 -3.42 -17.09 18.19
C ASP A 116 -2.34 -16.14 18.72
N GLN A 117 -2.75 -15.00 19.30
CA GLN A 117 -1.87 -13.90 19.73
C GLN A 117 -1.00 -14.38 20.89
N LYS A 118 -0.10 -15.32 20.61
CA LYS A 118 1.08 -15.59 21.41
C LYS A 118 2.08 -14.53 20.99
N THR A 119 2.48 -13.73 21.94
CA THR A 119 3.65 -12.84 21.84
C THR A 119 4.73 -13.58 21.05
N PRO A 120 5.25 -13.01 19.94
CA PRO A 120 6.15 -13.71 19.05
C PRO A 120 7.32 -14.23 19.88
N SER A 121 7.51 -15.56 19.86
CA SER A 121 8.63 -16.18 20.55
C SER A 121 9.92 -15.58 19.99
N ILE A 122 10.95 -15.48 20.82
CA ILE A 122 12.30 -15.10 20.37
C ILE A 122 12.73 -15.97 19.17
N ALA A 123 12.26 -17.22 19.09
CA ALA A 123 12.48 -18.12 17.97
C ALA A 123 11.79 -17.68 16.66
N ASP A 124 10.59 -17.09 16.71
CA ASP A 124 9.88 -16.58 15.53
C ASP A 124 10.48 -15.28 15.02
N VAL A 125 10.94 -14.44 15.95
CA VAL A 125 11.72 -13.23 15.63
C VAL A 125 13.05 -13.62 15.00
N LEU A 126 13.77 -14.60 15.55
CA LEU A 126 15.01 -15.13 14.96
C LEU A 126 14.75 -15.81 13.61
N HIS A 127 13.70 -16.61 13.47
CA HIS A 127 13.38 -17.28 12.22
C HIS A 127 13.01 -16.28 11.12
N SER A 128 12.22 -15.25 11.44
CA SER A 128 11.91 -14.18 10.50
C SER A 128 13.13 -13.33 10.16
N GLN A 129 14.00 -13.03 11.13
CA GLN A 129 15.28 -12.37 10.88
C GLN A 129 16.19 -13.23 10.02
N ILE A 130 16.31 -14.54 10.27
CA ILE A 130 17.13 -15.47 9.49
C ILE A 130 16.54 -15.65 8.10
N THR A 131 15.23 -15.83 7.92
CA THR A 131 14.64 -15.97 6.57
C THR A 131 14.71 -14.68 5.76
N GLN A 132 14.56 -13.51 6.41
CA GLN A 132 14.77 -12.21 5.77
C GLN A 132 16.25 -11.90 5.52
N GLN A 133 17.16 -12.31 6.41
CA GLN A 133 18.60 -12.16 6.22
C GLN A 133 19.20 -13.18 5.25
N ARG A 134 18.65 -14.39 5.14
CA ARG A 134 19.11 -15.42 4.19
C ARG A 134 18.68 -15.09 2.76
N ARG A 135 17.61 -14.32 2.58
CA ARG A 135 17.33 -13.61 1.30
C ARG A 135 18.21 -12.38 1.08
N ARG A 136 18.85 -11.84 2.12
CA ARG A 136 19.80 -10.70 2.05
C ARG A 136 21.28 -11.13 2.02
N ALA A 137 21.60 -12.41 2.18
CA ALA A 137 22.97 -12.88 2.38
C ALA A 137 23.75 -13.21 1.08
N THR A 138 23.20 -12.91 -0.10
CA THR A 138 23.94 -12.97 -1.37
C THR A 138 24.31 -11.59 -1.95
N GLY A 139 24.31 -10.55 -1.11
CA GLY A 139 24.80 -9.21 -1.49
C GLY A 139 25.45 -8.51 -0.30
N THR A 140 26.54 -9.07 0.20
CA THR A 140 27.42 -8.39 1.17
C THR A 140 27.96 -7.09 0.56
N GLY A 141 27.53 -5.96 1.15
CA GLY A 141 28.39 -4.78 1.27
C GLY A 141 28.64 -3.98 0.00
N THR A 142 27.59 -3.62 -0.74
CA THR A 142 27.74 -2.63 -1.80
C THR A 142 27.34 -1.25 -1.28
N GLY A 143 28.36 -0.43 -1.00
CA GLY A 143 28.19 0.98 -0.64
C GLY A 143 27.45 1.76 -1.73
N THR A 144 27.05 2.98 -1.44
CA THR A 144 26.32 3.89 -2.37
C THR A 144 27.02 4.08 -3.73
N ALA A 145 28.35 3.98 -3.77
CA ALA A 145 29.15 3.99 -4.99
C ALA A 145 28.81 2.85 -5.97
N ASP A 146 28.31 1.73 -5.47
CA ASP A 146 27.95 0.57 -6.29
C ASP A 146 26.67 0.81 -7.10
N PHE A 147 25.68 1.51 -6.53
CA PHE A 147 24.40 1.74 -7.19
C PHE A 147 24.54 2.55 -8.48
N VAL A 148 25.41 3.57 -8.50
CA VAL A 148 25.67 4.35 -9.73
C VAL A 148 26.28 3.45 -10.80
N SER A 149 27.22 2.59 -10.45
CA SER A 149 27.84 1.64 -11.39
C SER A 149 26.84 0.61 -11.92
N ILE A 150 25.89 0.16 -11.10
CA ILE A 150 24.80 -0.74 -11.52
C ILE A 150 23.93 -0.09 -12.60
N PHE A 151 23.61 1.20 -12.48
CA PHE A 151 22.80 1.88 -13.51
C PHE A 151 23.57 2.22 -14.79
N LEU A 152 24.89 2.32 -14.73
CA LEU A 152 25.74 2.57 -15.90
C LEU A 152 26.02 1.31 -16.70
N SER A 153 26.36 0.20 -16.03
CA SER A 153 26.84 -1.02 -16.69
C SER A 153 26.16 -2.31 -16.25
N GLY A 154 25.28 -2.26 -15.25
CA GLY A 154 24.57 -3.44 -14.75
C GLY A 154 23.52 -3.96 -15.73
N SER A 155 23.19 -5.24 -15.60
CA SER A 155 22.10 -5.85 -16.36
C SER A 155 20.74 -5.24 -15.99
N LEU A 156 19.75 -5.36 -16.87
CA LEU A 156 18.40 -4.85 -16.62
C LEU A 156 17.82 -5.36 -15.28
N ALA A 157 18.00 -6.64 -14.98
CA ALA A 157 17.56 -7.23 -13.72
C ALA A 157 18.23 -6.57 -12.50
N LEU A 158 19.54 -6.35 -12.54
CA LEU A 158 20.27 -5.66 -11.47
C LEU A 158 19.81 -4.22 -11.29
N GLN A 159 19.54 -3.50 -12.39
CA GLN A 159 18.99 -2.14 -12.33
C GLN A 159 17.60 -2.11 -11.69
N GLN A 160 16.74 -3.08 -12.01
CA GLN A 160 15.41 -3.22 -11.39
C GLN A 160 15.50 -3.53 -9.90
N ASP A 161 16.39 -4.46 -9.51
CA ASP A 161 16.65 -4.80 -8.12
C ASP A 161 17.20 -3.60 -7.34
N ALA A 162 18.09 -2.82 -7.96
CA ALA A 162 18.62 -1.58 -7.40
C ALA A 162 17.51 -0.54 -7.15
N ILE A 163 16.60 -0.32 -8.11
CA ILE A 163 15.44 0.57 -7.92
C ILE A 163 14.56 0.07 -6.77
N ALA A 164 14.30 -1.24 -6.73
CA ALA A 164 13.49 -1.84 -5.67
C ALA A 164 14.12 -1.60 -4.29
N ALA A 165 15.44 -1.77 -4.16
CA ALA A 165 16.19 -1.50 -2.93
C ALA A 165 16.12 -0.03 -2.50
N ILE A 166 16.33 0.91 -3.44
CA ILE A 166 16.19 2.36 -3.20
C ILE A 166 14.79 2.69 -2.68
N SER A 167 13.74 2.08 -3.26
CA SER A 167 12.35 2.33 -2.84
C SER A 167 12.02 1.87 -1.41
N GLN A 168 12.78 0.90 -0.88
CA GLN A 168 12.57 0.31 0.44
C GLN A 168 13.39 1.01 1.53
N ARG A 169 14.63 1.40 1.21
CA ARG A 169 15.60 1.93 2.19
C ARG A 169 16.41 3.08 1.61
N TYR A 170 15.71 4.13 1.19
CA TYR A 170 16.36 5.33 0.68
C TYR A 170 17.27 5.98 1.72
N THR A 171 18.48 6.34 1.29
CA THR A 171 19.42 7.19 2.01
C THR A 171 19.82 8.35 1.10
N PRO A 172 20.14 9.55 1.63
CA PRO A 172 20.54 10.71 0.81
C PRO A 172 21.67 10.40 -0.18
N ASP A 173 22.61 9.55 0.20
CA ASP A 173 23.76 9.14 -0.61
C ASP A 173 23.36 8.33 -1.86
N MET A 174 22.11 7.81 -1.93
CA MET A 174 21.57 7.11 -3.09
C MET A 174 20.96 8.05 -4.14
N MET A 175 20.82 9.35 -3.85
CA MET A 175 20.24 10.33 -4.78
C MET A 175 20.95 10.33 -6.15
N PRO A 176 22.30 10.32 -6.26
CA PRO A 176 22.98 10.31 -7.55
C PRO A 176 22.62 9.07 -8.39
N ALA A 177 22.48 7.90 -7.75
CA ALA A 177 22.06 6.68 -8.45
C ALA A 177 20.61 6.77 -8.93
N LEU A 178 19.71 7.35 -8.14
CA LEU A 178 18.33 7.58 -8.55
C LEU A 178 18.24 8.58 -9.72
N GLN A 179 19.05 9.65 -9.70
CA GLN A 179 19.17 10.60 -10.81
C GLN A 179 19.69 9.92 -12.08
N GLN A 180 20.69 9.04 -11.95
CA GLN A 180 21.18 8.23 -13.06
C GLN A 180 20.08 7.32 -13.63
N ALA A 181 19.28 6.68 -12.78
CA ALA A 181 18.16 5.85 -13.21
C ALA A 181 17.05 6.65 -13.92
N LEU A 182 16.81 7.89 -13.49
CA LEU A 182 15.88 8.82 -14.18
C LEU A 182 16.39 9.24 -15.56
N ALA A 183 17.71 9.34 -15.72
CA ALA A 183 18.36 9.65 -16.99
C ALA A 183 18.62 8.40 -17.86
N SER A 184 18.19 7.20 -17.43
CA SER A 184 18.42 5.97 -18.18
C SER A 184 17.77 6.01 -19.56
N GLU A 185 18.49 5.53 -20.57
CA GLU A 185 17.98 5.38 -21.94
C GLU A 185 16.84 4.35 -21.99
N ILE A 186 16.87 3.34 -21.11
CA ILE A 186 15.89 2.26 -21.05
C ILE A 186 14.55 2.79 -20.49
N PRO A 187 13.45 2.80 -21.28
CA PRO A 187 12.18 3.38 -20.84
C PRO A 187 11.59 2.75 -19.58
N ALA A 188 11.71 1.43 -19.42
CA ALA A 188 11.18 0.72 -18.26
C ALA A 188 11.84 1.18 -16.93
N ILE A 189 13.16 1.36 -16.92
CA ILE A 189 13.93 1.81 -15.77
C ILE A 189 13.57 3.25 -15.42
N ARG A 190 13.47 4.13 -16.42
CA ARG A 190 13.09 5.53 -16.24
C ARG A 190 11.70 5.69 -15.62
N VAL A 191 10.71 4.91 -16.08
CA VAL A 191 9.35 4.93 -15.52
C VAL A 191 9.34 4.45 -14.08
N GLN A 192 10.05 3.36 -13.76
CA GLN A 192 10.16 2.85 -12.40
C GLN A 192 10.85 3.86 -11.47
N ALA A 193 11.95 4.46 -11.92
CA ALA A 193 12.67 5.49 -11.17
C ALA A 193 11.78 6.72 -10.91
N ALA A 194 11.01 7.18 -11.89
CA ALA A 194 10.07 8.29 -11.74
C ALA A 194 8.99 7.99 -10.69
N ALA A 195 8.44 6.76 -10.69
CA ALA A 195 7.46 6.34 -9.69
C ALA A 195 8.07 6.33 -8.27
N VAL A 196 9.29 5.82 -8.11
CA VAL A 196 10.01 5.82 -6.83
C VAL A 196 10.32 7.25 -6.38
N PHE A 197 10.78 8.13 -7.30
CA PHE A 197 11.06 9.53 -7.01
C PHE A 197 9.80 10.26 -6.53
N ALA A 198 8.67 10.12 -7.23
CA ALA A 198 7.39 10.71 -6.82
C ALA A 198 6.93 10.22 -5.45
N LYS A 199 7.06 8.92 -5.17
CA LYS A 199 6.74 8.33 -3.86
C LYS A 199 7.60 8.93 -2.76
N LEU A 200 8.93 8.96 -2.93
CA LEU A 200 9.85 9.50 -1.94
C LEU A 200 9.62 10.99 -1.70
N ARG A 201 9.37 11.77 -2.76
CA ARG A 201 9.01 13.19 -2.65
C ARG A 201 7.78 13.40 -1.78
N GLY A 202 6.73 12.59 -1.96
CA GLY A 202 5.52 12.64 -1.14
C GLY A 202 5.82 12.39 0.35
N VAL A 203 6.60 11.35 0.65
CA VAL A 203 7.00 11.00 2.03
C VAL A 203 7.82 12.11 2.68
N PHE A 204 8.86 12.61 2.02
CA PHE A 204 9.70 13.68 2.60
C PHE A 204 8.97 15.00 2.74
N THR A 205 8.06 15.34 1.81
CA THR A 205 7.20 16.53 1.93
C THR A 205 6.28 16.43 3.15
N GLN A 206 5.68 15.27 3.40
CA GLN A 206 4.84 15.07 4.57
C GLN A 206 5.64 15.17 5.87
N ARG A 207 6.81 14.52 5.94
CA ARG A 207 7.72 14.61 7.09
C ARG A 207 8.18 16.04 7.36
N CYS A 208 8.51 16.79 6.29
CA CYS A 208 8.88 18.20 6.40
C CYS A 208 7.78 19.03 7.07
N LYS A 209 6.51 18.83 6.68
CA LYS A 209 5.38 19.55 7.29
C LYS A 209 5.26 19.25 8.78
N ILE A 210 5.41 17.98 9.16
CA ILE A 210 5.35 17.55 10.57
C ILE A 210 6.46 18.24 11.37
N VAL A 211 7.71 18.20 10.88
CA VAL A 211 8.85 18.83 11.55
C VAL A 211 8.65 20.34 11.69
N LEU A 212 8.22 21.04 10.64
CA LEU A 212 7.99 22.49 10.70
C LEU A 212 6.84 22.86 11.65
N GLN A 213 5.76 22.08 11.69
CA GLN A 213 4.64 22.30 12.62
C GLN A 213 5.03 22.09 14.09
N GLN A 214 5.92 21.14 14.35
CA GLN A 214 6.41 20.85 15.69
C GLN A 214 7.51 21.83 16.15
N THR A 215 8.05 22.64 15.24
CA THR A 215 9.12 23.60 15.53
C THR A 215 8.57 25.02 15.72
N THR A 216 7.72 25.21 16.73
CA THR A 216 7.15 26.53 17.08
C THR A 216 7.95 27.30 18.13
N GLY A 217 8.99 26.70 18.72
CA GLY A 217 9.84 27.31 19.76
C GLY A 217 11.25 27.71 19.32
N GLU A 218 11.93 28.47 20.18
CA GLU A 218 13.33 28.87 20.02
C GLU A 218 14.31 27.70 20.22
N THR A 219 13.91 26.70 21.02
CA THR A 219 14.66 25.46 21.26
C THR A 219 13.99 24.27 20.58
N VAL A 220 14.79 23.28 20.17
CA VAL A 220 14.32 22.12 19.40
C VAL A 220 14.78 20.82 20.08
N LEU A 221 13.96 19.78 20.02
CA LEU A 221 14.36 18.45 20.51
C LEU A 221 15.49 17.89 19.62
N PRO A 222 16.52 17.21 20.18
CA PRO A 222 17.61 16.63 19.38
C PRO A 222 17.14 15.71 18.24
N ALA A 223 16.08 14.94 18.46
CA ALA A 223 15.49 14.06 17.46
C ALA A 223 14.89 14.85 16.27
N LEU A 224 14.18 15.94 16.55
CA LEU A 224 13.62 16.81 15.50
C LEU A 224 14.72 17.54 14.73
N ALA A 225 15.79 17.99 15.41
CA ALA A 225 16.94 18.59 14.75
C ALA A 225 17.67 17.60 13.82
N ALA A 226 17.83 16.35 14.25
CA ALA A 226 18.40 15.29 13.43
C ALA A 226 17.49 14.96 12.22
N GLU A 227 16.18 14.88 12.42
CA GLU A 227 15.22 14.65 11.34
C GLU A 227 15.17 15.81 10.35
N ALA A 228 15.16 17.06 10.83
CA ALA A 228 15.23 18.25 9.98
C ALA A 228 16.49 18.21 9.09
N ARG A 229 17.64 17.84 9.64
CA ARG A 229 18.88 17.66 8.88
C ARG A 229 18.77 16.54 7.84
N ALA A 230 18.19 15.41 8.20
CA ALA A 230 17.99 14.29 7.27
C ALA A 230 17.06 14.66 6.11
N ILE A 231 15.99 15.42 6.36
CA ILE A 231 15.07 15.90 5.33
C ILE A 231 15.76 16.96 4.44
N ALA A 232 16.49 17.90 5.04
CA ALA A 232 17.23 18.93 4.30
C ALA A 232 18.24 18.32 3.31
N MET A 233 18.93 17.25 3.71
CA MET A 233 19.88 16.54 2.85
C MET A 233 19.23 15.55 1.87
N SER A 234 17.92 15.31 1.96
CA SER A 234 17.26 14.24 1.20
C SER A 234 17.25 14.45 -0.32
N GLY A 235 17.38 15.70 -0.78
CA GLY A 235 17.29 16.08 -2.19
C GLY A 235 15.87 16.11 -2.76
N PHE A 236 14.83 15.95 -1.93
CA PHE A 236 13.42 15.94 -2.37
C PHE A 236 12.62 17.21 -2.01
N VAL A 237 13.21 18.10 -1.20
CA VAL A 237 12.64 19.39 -0.83
C VAL A 237 13.31 20.50 -1.65
N ASP A 238 12.60 21.60 -1.90
CA ASP A 238 13.19 22.78 -2.55
C ASP A 238 14.28 23.43 -1.68
N HIS A 239 15.10 24.26 -2.32
CA HIS A 239 16.27 24.88 -1.68
C HIS A 239 15.90 25.79 -0.50
N GLU A 240 14.78 26.51 -0.60
CA GLU A 240 14.28 27.39 0.46
C GLU A 240 13.87 26.56 1.69
N THR A 241 13.09 25.50 1.47
CA THR A 241 12.67 24.55 2.52
C THR A 241 13.87 23.83 3.14
N ALA A 242 14.86 23.41 2.34
CA ALA A 242 16.09 22.80 2.85
C ALA A 242 16.87 23.78 3.75
N THR A 243 16.93 25.05 3.37
CA THR A 243 17.58 26.11 4.16
C THR A 243 16.85 26.37 5.47
N ALA A 244 15.51 26.45 5.43
CA ALA A 244 14.69 26.61 6.62
C ALA A 244 14.86 25.43 7.61
N LEU A 245 14.85 24.20 7.11
CA LEU A 245 15.12 23.00 7.91
C LEU A 245 16.57 22.97 8.44
N GLY A 246 17.53 23.48 7.67
CA GLY A 246 18.91 23.67 8.11
C GLY A 246 19.00 24.60 9.32
N ALA A 247 18.30 25.74 9.27
CA ALA A 247 18.22 26.67 10.39
C ALA A 247 17.58 26.03 11.63
N VAL A 248 16.52 25.23 11.45
CA VAL A 248 15.90 24.44 12.53
C VAL A 248 16.90 23.45 13.14
N ALA A 249 17.68 22.76 12.31
CA ALA A 249 18.67 21.78 12.74
C ALA A 249 19.87 22.38 13.49
N THR A 250 20.07 23.70 13.40
CA THR A 250 21.12 24.45 14.12
C THR A 250 20.63 25.15 15.39
N ARG A 251 19.33 25.14 15.68
CA ARG A 251 18.80 25.77 16.90
C ARG A 251 19.34 25.06 18.16
N PRO A 252 19.50 25.79 19.28
CA PRO A 252 19.94 25.19 20.53
C PRO A 252 18.97 24.08 20.96
N THR A 253 19.53 22.91 21.26
CA THR A 253 18.76 21.76 21.71
C THR A 253 18.56 21.77 23.21
N VAL A 254 17.34 21.49 23.68
CA VAL A 254 17.09 21.30 25.12
C VAL A 254 17.70 19.97 25.57
N LEU A 255 18.86 20.04 26.22
CA LEU A 255 19.47 18.92 26.95
C LEU A 255 18.78 18.80 28.31
N GLY A 256 17.57 18.25 28.35
CA GLY A 256 16.84 18.13 29.62
C GLY A 256 15.56 17.31 29.59
N GLY A 257 15.67 16.04 29.97
CA GLY A 257 14.76 15.49 31.00
C GLY A 257 13.49 14.73 30.62
N LEU A 258 13.21 14.40 29.35
CA LEU A 258 12.09 13.51 29.04
C LEU A 258 12.56 12.15 28.50
N PRO A 259 12.01 11.02 29.01
CA PRO A 259 12.38 9.69 28.58
C PRO A 259 11.98 9.48 27.12
N PHE A 260 13.00 9.22 26.30
CA PHE A 260 12.97 9.00 24.86
C PHE A 260 12.06 7.81 24.42
N GLU A 261 11.66 6.94 25.34
CA GLU A 261 10.94 5.69 25.05
C GLU A 261 9.49 5.88 24.60
N GLU A 262 8.84 7.01 24.93
CA GLU A 262 7.45 7.27 24.53
C GLU A 262 7.32 7.75 23.07
N TRP A 263 8.42 8.23 22.47
CA TRP A 263 8.45 8.76 21.09
C TRP A 263 8.76 7.72 20.01
N ILE A 264 9.32 6.56 20.37
CA ILE A 264 9.54 5.43 19.44
C ILE A 264 8.39 4.41 19.51
N ALA A 265 7.19 4.83 19.92
CA ALA A 265 6.00 4.16 19.42
C ALA A 265 6.06 4.30 17.88
N ALA A 266 6.43 3.20 17.23
CA ALA A 266 6.73 3.09 15.81
C ALA A 266 5.80 4.00 14.99
N PRO A 267 6.32 4.75 13.99
CA PRO A 267 5.47 5.53 13.11
C PRO A 267 4.37 4.60 12.64
N ASP A 268 3.16 4.95 13.06
CA ASP A 268 1.99 4.12 12.93
C ASP A 268 1.97 3.62 11.48
N ALA A 269 2.10 2.30 11.29
CA ALA A 269 2.15 1.69 9.97
C ALA A 269 0.85 1.95 9.16
N THR A 270 -0.12 2.62 9.79
CA THR A 270 -1.35 3.20 9.25
C THR A 270 -1.12 4.49 8.45
N LEU A 271 -0.02 5.22 8.62
CA LEU A 271 0.27 6.48 7.89
C LEU A 271 0.84 6.26 6.49
N VAL A 272 1.14 5.01 6.11
CA VAL A 272 1.25 4.61 4.69
C VAL A 272 -0.16 4.28 4.16
N ARG A 273 -1.13 5.16 4.38
CA ARG A 273 -2.26 5.20 3.44
C ARG A 273 -1.71 5.87 2.19
N PRO A 274 -1.67 5.17 1.03
CA PRO A 274 -1.32 5.84 -0.22
C PRO A 274 -2.26 7.05 -0.38
N PRO A 275 -1.75 8.22 -0.79
CA PRO A 275 -2.61 9.37 -1.04
C PRO A 275 -3.71 8.93 -2.01
N SER A 276 -4.98 9.13 -1.63
CA SER A 276 -6.06 8.91 -2.57
C SER A 276 -5.89 9.92 -3.70
N LEU A 277 -5.40 9.44 -4.84
CA LEU A 277 -5.33 10.25 -6.05
C LEU A 277 -6.77 10.58 -6.42
N LYS A 278 -7.21 11.79 -6.10
CA LYS A 278 -8.39 12.39 -6.74
C LYS A 278 -8.07 12.43 -8.22
N ARG A 279 -8.55 11.43 -8.96
CA ARG A 279 -8.49 11.42 -10.41
C ARG A 279 -9.37 12.58 -10.88
N HIS A 280 -8.75 13.73 -11.13
CA HIS A 280 -9.35 14.71 -12.01
C HIS A 280 -9.48 14.01 -13.36
N ALA A 281 -10.73 13.65 -13.69
CA ALA A 281 -11.08 13.22 -15.02
C ALA A 281 -10.74 14.37 -15.95
N CYS A 282 -9.59 14.30 -16.63
CA CYS A 282 -9.37 15.09 -17.83
C CYS A 282 -10.42 14.60 -18.82
N GLY A 283 -11.50 15.38 -18.96
CA GLY A 283 -12.55 15.13 -19.93
C GLY A 283 -11.94 14.97 -21.31
N GLY A 284 -12.13 13.78 -21.89
CA GLY A 284 -12.01 13.62 -23.33
C GLY A 284 -13.13 14.42 -23.96
N ILE A 285 -12.76 15.51 -24.62
CA ILE A 285 -13.61 16.21 -25.58
C ILE A 285 -13.68 15.27 -26.78
N ALA A 286 -14.87 14.73 -27.04
CA ALA A 286 -15.24 14.14 -28.33
C ALA A 286 -16.01 15.20 -29.12
#